data_AF-A0A835VQM8-F1
#
_entry.id   AF-A0A835VQM8-F1
#
_cell.length_a   1.000
_cell.length_b   1.000
_cell.length_c   1.000
_cell.angle_alpha   90.00
_cell.angle_beta   90.00
_cell.angle_gamma   90.00
#
_symmetry.space_group_name_H-M   'P 1'
#
loop_
_entity.id
_entity.type
_entity.pdbx_description
1 polymer ?
#
loop_
_entity_poly.entity_id
_entity_poly.type
_entity_poly.pdbx_seq_one_letter_code
_entity_poly.pdbx_strand_id
1 'polypeptide(L)' 'MGTMRKKKKIIQTNSDEHKVECPDCPTEASVYWDIRYNGYRGTCEVCETNWPES' A
#
# COMPACT_ATOMS: atom_id res chain seq x y z
N MET A 1 -7.83 26.97 31.89
CA MET A 1 -7.05 27.08 30.63
C MET A 1 -5.76 26.29 30.81
N GLY A 2 -5.59 25.16 30.12
CA GLY A 2 -4.37 24.35 30.16
C GLY A 2 -4.18 23.68 28.81
N THR A 3 -3.15 24.09 28.06
CA THR A 3 -2.97 23.75 26.65
C THR A 3 -2.37 22.35 26.48
N MET A 4 -3.07 21.47 25.76
CA MET A 4 -2.59 20.13 25.42
C MET A 4 -1.45 20.20 24.41
N ARG A 5 -0.24 19.81 24.83
CA ARG A 5 0.92 19.62 23.94
C ARG A 5 0.73 18.34 23.11
N LYS A 6 0.31 18.48 21.86
CA LYS A 6 0.26 17.37 20.88
C LYS A 6 1.68 16.90 20.58
N LYS A 7 2.00 15.68 21.04
CA LYS A 7 3.21 14.95 20.65
C LYS A 7 3.14 14.68 19.15
N LYS A 8 4.03 15.30 18.35
CA LYS A 8 4.23 14.96 16.93
C LYS A 8 4.77 13.53 16.89
N LYS A 9 3.88 12.55 16.69
CA LYS A 9 4.23 11.18 16.35
C LYS A 9 4.86 11.28 14.96
N ILE A 10 6.17 11.04 14.86
CA ILE A 10 6.81 10.82 13.56
C ILE A 10 6.20 9.51 13.07
N ILE A 11 5.12 9.62 12.30
CA ILE A 11 4.64 8.54 11.46
C ILE A 11 5.77 8.40 10.46
N GLN A 12 6.56 7.33 10.61
CA GLN A 12 7.49 6.93 9.59
C GLN A 12 6.63 6.58 8.38
N THR A 13 6.38 7.57 7.53
CA THR A 13 5.71 7.39 6.25
C THR A 13 6.67 6.54 5.45
N ASN A 14 6.45 5.22 5.48
CA ASN A 14 7.02 4.33 4.48
C ASN A 14 6.28 4.68 3.18
N SER A 15 6.69 5.79 2.57
CA SER A 15 6.15 6.35 1.33
C SER A 15 6.67 5.61 0.10
N ASP A 16 7.05 4.34 0.26
CA ASP A 16 7.09 3.38 -0.82
C ASP A 16 5.71 2.76 -0.93
N GLU A 17 4.73 3.59 -1.33
CA GLU A 17 3.56 3.06 -2.03
C GLU A 17 4.10 2.49 -3.34
N HIS A 18 4.64 1.27 -3.29
CA HIS A 18 5.03 0.52 -4.49
C HIS A 18 3.75 0.34 -5.30
N LYS A 19 3.57 1.20 -6.30
CA LYS A 19 2.49 1.14 -7.25
C LYS A 19 3.00 0.38 -8.47
N VAL A 20 2.26 -0.63 -8.87
CA VAL A 20 2.56 -1.43 -10.07
C VAL A 20 1.43 -1.27 -11.07
N GLU A 21 1.72 -1.46 -12.35
CA GLU A 21 0.66 -1.45 -13.35
C GLU A 21 -0.20 -2.71 -13.25
N CYS A 22 -1.52 -2.55 -13.34
CA CYS A 22 -2.42 -3.68 -13.36
C CYS A 22 -2.30 -4.46 -14.68
N PRO A 23 -2.23 -5.80 -14.65
CA PRO A 23 -2.16 -6.61 -15.86
C PRO A 23 -3.47 -6.60 -16.67
N ASP A 24 -4.60 -6.33 -16.03
CA ASP A 24 -5.94 -6.36 -16.64
C ASP A 24 -6.47 -4.98 -17.05
N CYS A 25 -5.97 -3.90 -16.46
CA CYS A 25 -6.40 -2.54 -16.79
C CYS A 25 -5.22 -1.55 -16.79
N PRO A 26 -5.29 -0.44 -17.55
CA PRO A 26 -4.23 0.56 -17.61
C PRO A 26 -4.30 1.50 -16.39
N THR A 27 -4.27 0.94 -15.19
CA THR A 27 -4.32 1.70 -13.94
C THR A 27 -3.28 1.19 -12.97
N GLU A 28 -2.80 2.09 -12.12
CA GLU A 28 -1.91 1.77 -11.02
C GLU A 28 -2.64 0.92 -9.97
N ALA A 29 -1.95 -0.07 -9.45
CA ALA A 29 -2.41 -1.00 -8.43
C ALA A 29 -1.50 -0.89 -7.22
N SER A 30 -2.11 -1.06 -6.04
CA SER A 30 -1.37 -1.02 -4.78
C SER A 30 -0.68 -2.35 -4.54
N VAL A 31 0.61 -2.33 -4.24
CA VAL A 31 1.33 -3.52 -3.77
C VAL A 31 1.35 -3.57 -2.26
N TYR A 32 1.10 -4.76 -1.71
CA TYR A 32 1.25 -5.03 -0.29
C TYR A 32 2.00 -6.34 -0.07
N TRP A 33 2.73 -6.44 1.04
CA TRP A 33 3.36 -7.69 1.44
C TRP A 33 2.31 -8.59 2.11
N ASP A 34 2.10 -9.78 1.54
CA ASP A 34 1.21 -10.79 2.10
C ASP A 34 2.02 -11.84 2.87
N ILE A 35 1.89 -11.83 4.20
CA ILE A 35 2.60 -12.76 5.09
C ILE A 35 2.20 -14.23 4.88
N ARG A 36 1.02 -14.51 4.31
CA ARG A 36 0.57 -15.89 4.09
C ARG A 36 1.31 -16.54 2.92
N TYR A 37 1.70 -15.72 1.94
CA TYR A 37 2.45 -16.14 0.77
C TYR A 37 3.95 -15.79 0.87
N ASN A 38 4.34 -15.05 1.93
CA ASN A 38 5.69 -14.55 2.14
C ASN A 38 6.23 -13.85 0.88
N GLY A 39 5.41 -12.99 0.29
CA GLY A 39 5.69 -12.30 -0.96
C GLY A 39 4.83 -11.05 -1.16
N TYR A 40 5.19 -10.23 -2.14
CA TYR A 40 4.42 -9.06 -2.54
C TYR A 40 3.22 -9.48 -3.41
N ARG A 41 2.10 -8.79 -3.22
CA ARG A 41 0.89 -8.97 -4.04
C ARG A 41 0.40 -7.61 -4.50
N GLY A 42 0.10 -7.51 -5.78
CA GLY A 42 -0.61 -6.37 -6.37
C GLY A 42 -2.11 -6.55 -6.22
N THR A 43 -2.81 -5.48 -5.84
CA THR A 43 -4.26 -5.41 -5.88
C THR A 43 -4.69 -4.15 -6.62
N CYS A 44 -5.50 -4.34 -7.66
CA CYS A 44 -6.09 -3.22 -8.37
C CYS A 44 -7.41 -2.81 -7.71
N GLU A 45 -7.57 -1.53 -7.42
CA GLU A 45 -8.82 -0.98 -6.88
C GLU A 45 -9.91 -0.77 -7.94
N VAL A 46 -9.55 -0.85 -9.24
CA VAL A 46 -10.47 -0.64 -10.35
C VAL A 46 -11.10 -1.94 -10.83
N CYS A 47 -10.28 -2.93 -11.16
CA CYS A 47 -10.76 -4.23 -11.64
C CYS A 47 -10.79 -5.31 -10.55
N GLU A 48 -10.45 -4.94 -9.30
CA GLU A 48 -10.42 -5.84 -8.13
C GLU A 48 -9.54 -7.08 -8.31
N THR A 49 -8.64 -7.05 -9.29
CA THR A 49 -7.73 -8.15 -9.60
C THR A 49 -6.62 -8.19 -8.55
N ASN A 50 -6.31 -9.39 -8.07
CA ASN A 50 -5.23 -9.65 -7.12
C ASN A 50 -4.23 -10.64 -7.73
N TRP A 51 -2.95 -10.27 -7.79
CA TRP A 51 -1.90 -11.11 -8.37
C TRP A 51 -0.64 -11.11 -7.51
N PRO A 52 0.16 -12.18 -7.53
CA PRO A 52 1.50 -12.15 -6.95
C PRO A 52 2.41 -11.23 -7.77
N GLU A 53 3.13 -10.35 -7.07
CA GLU A 53 4.23 -9.55 -7.66
C GLU A 53 5.52 -10.35 -7.43
N SER A 54 6.20 -10.73 -8.53
CA SER A 54 7.20 -11.80 -8.56
C SER A 54 8.63 -11.31 -8.44
#